data_AF-A0A925I715-F1
#
_entry.id   AF-A0A925I715-F1
#
_cell.length_a   1.000
_cell.length_b   1.000
_cell.length_c   1.000
_cell.angle_alpha   90.00
_cell.angle_beta   90.00
_cell.angle_gamma   90.00
#
_symmetry.space_group_name_H-M   'P 1'
#
loop_
_entity.id
_entity.type
_entity.pdbx_description
1 polymer ?
#
loop_
_entity_poly.entity_id
_entity_poly.type
_entity_poly.pdbx_seq_one_letter_code
_entity_poly.pdbx_strand_id
1 'polypeptide(L)'
;MKKTYSLALFILLGAQLSKAQSTYSNTNYAATGDTLYITQAQLNAANYDTTGANITWDYSALTGNTQEKLIFRAPNQTGYTSPQFPYIYVPGNVNLSSTSGKTITVGGLQLTNPNDYYKINSSSLNHNADAYDINTNSGSFSMKNVYSSSDILLKFPVNYLNIDSSNSGYVSQIPGYYYRGVVTKRINNVNGWGTLKTPYGVFSNCLKIESRVREIDTLAVDTLAFPTDTIYYRELKWYDPAKKYSLLTVRQDSVAGVWFTQKIEYLDVQQFFQPNALFAYVPLLPIVGDTVNFQNLSINSTHWLWNFGDPASGTADTSTFINPIHIYTTAGIYPVKLIAYNGTLSDTIILPVAVGDSLPPIAAFTYTPVSTIYQMDTVWFTNSSSHETIDSWLFGDPTSGVNDVSAMKNPYHIYANAGTYTVTLIAINTMGNDTATSIVIVDTLLTMGIQNVKNEQVQIFPNPGDGIIFIRGNTNENMDIEITGMNGNKIISRKDVKISTTEVLTIDLSTYPAGIYYVQLKNESGIQRKKIILTH
;
A
#
# COMPACT_ATOMS: atom_id res chain seq x y z
N MET A 1 90.29 26.50 -50.24
CA MET A 1 88.94 25.93 -50.35
C MET A 1 88.49 25.48 -48.97
N LYS A 2 87.55 26.20 -48.35
CA LYS A 2 86.94 25.83 -47.05
C LYS A 2 85.64 25.07 -47.34
N LYS A 3 85.47 23.90 -46.73
CA LYS A 3 84.15 23.28 -46.55
C LYS A 3 84.01 22.96 -45.06
N THR A 4 83.15 23.72 -44.40
CA THR A 4 82.72 23.52 -43.02
C THR A 4 81.37 22.80 -43.06
N TYR A 5 81.23 21.76 -42.24
CA TYR A 5 79.99 21.02 -42.02
C TYR A 5 79.00 21.88 -41.23
N SER A 6 77.74 21.95 -41.67
CA SER A 6 76.63 22.45 -40.86
C SER A 6 75.62 21.33 -40.65
N LEU A 7 75.61 20.80 -39.42
CA LEU A 7 74.59 19.89 -38.91
C LEU A 7 73.42 20.76 -38.43
N ALA A 8 72.29 20.71 -39.13
CA ALA A 8 71.06 21.40 -38.72
C ALA A 8 70.28 20.49 -37.76
N LEU A 9 70.20 20.88 -36.48
CA LEU A 9 69.37 20.25 -35.46
C LEU A 9 68.05 21.03 -35.38
N PHE A 10 66.96 20.47 -35.92
CA PHE A 10 65.61 20.97 -35.68
C PHE A 10 65.11 20.41 -34.34
N ILE A 11 65.01 21.25 -33.32
CA ILE A 11 64.24 20.96 -32.10
C ILE A 11 62.99 21.83 -32.14
N LEU A 12 61.86 21.22 -32.54
CA LEU A 12 60.53 21.79 -32.35
C LEU A 12 59.95 21.16 -31.07
N LEU A 13 60.25 21.73 -29.91
CA LEU A 13 59.56 21.38 -28.66
C LEU A 13 58.32 22.28 -28.53
N GLY A 14 57.18 21.78 -28.99
CA GLY A 14 55.89 22.31 -28.56
C GLY A 14 55.71 21.98 -27.08
N ALA A 15 55.85 22.97 -26.20
CA ALA A 15 55.54 22.81 -24.79
C ALA A 15 54.03 22.60 -24.63
N GLN A 16 53.60 21.34 -24.56
CA GLN A 16 52.32 21.00 -23.94
C GLN A 16 52.43 21.41 -22.47
N LEU A 17 51.81 22.52 -22.09
CA LEU A 17 51.61 22.88 -20.69
C LEU A 17 50.80 21.74 -20.04
N SER A 18 51.48 20.84 -19.34
CA SER A 18 50.83 19.81 -18.54
C SER A 18 49.99 20.51 -17.47
N LYS A 19 48.67 20.42 -17.55
CA LYS A 19 47.81 20.85 -16.45
C LYS A 19 48.16 20.01 -15.23
N ALA A 20 48.51 20.67 -14.12
CA ALA A 20 48.79 19.99 -12.86
C ALA A 20 47.51 19.35 -12.32
N GLN A 21 47.63 18.13 -11.81
CA GLN A 21 46.53 17.40 -11.20
C GLN A 21 46.11 18.07 -9.88
N SER A 22 44.80 18.33 -9.69
CA SER A 22 44.24 18.79 -8.42
C SER A 22 44.37 17.77 -7.30
N THR A 23 44.56 18.27 -6.09
CA THR A 23 44.36 17.53 -4.84
C THR A 23 43.26 18.22 -4.05
N TYR A 24 42.27 17.46 -3.56
CA TYR A 24 41.21 17.97 -2.70
C TYR A 24 41.42 17.48 -1.25
N SER A 25 41.36 18.38 -0.28
CA SER A 25 41.68 18.12 1.13
C SER A 25 40.56 18.61 2.04
N ASN A 26 40.69 18.33 3.34
CA ASN A 26 39.71 18.74 4.35
C ASN A 26 39.49 20.26 4.40
N THR A 27 40.51 21.08 4.14
CA THR A 27 40.39 22.55 4.13
C THR A 27 39.63 23.08 2.90
N ASN A 28 39.47 22.24 1.87
CA ASN A 28 38.70 22.58 0.68
C ASN A 28 37.20 22.35 0.87
N TYR A 29 36.76 21.64 1.91
CA TYR A 29 35.34 21.41 2.18
C TYR A 29 34.71 22.57 2.95
N ALA A 30 33.38 22.58 3.02
CA ALA A 30 32.57 23.56 3.73
C ALA A 30 32.91 23.61 5.22
N ALA A 31 32.76 24.79 5.80
CA ALA A 31 32.98 25.07 7.21
C ALA A 31 31.77 25.79 7.82
N THR A 32 31.73 25.87 9.15
CA THR A 32 30.71 26.62 9.88
C THR A 32 30.61 28.06 9.37
N GLY A 33 29.40 28.50 9.04
CA GLY A 33 29.10 29.81 8.49
C GLY A 33 28.90 29.81 6.96
N ASP A 34 29.35 28.77 6.26
CA ASP A 34 29.14 28.67 4.82
C ASP A 34 27.65 28.48 4.50
N THR A 35 27.20 29.13 3.43
CA THR A 35 25.86 28.98 2.85
C THR A 35 26.00 28.70 1.37
N LEU A 36 25.42 27.59 0.91
CA LEU A 36 25.50 27.13 -0.47
C LEU A 36 24.10 26.98 -1.06
N TYR A 37 23.99 27.21 -2.36
CA TYR A 37 22.77 26.98 -3.13
C TYR A 37 23.00 25.82 -4.08
N ILE A 38 22.16 24.79 -3.98
CA ILE A 38 22.23 23.59 -4.79
C ILE A 38 21.00 23.56 -5.68
N THR A 39 21.20 23.72 -6.98
CA THR A 39 20.13 23.65 -7.94
C THR A 39 19.94 22.20 -8.36
N GLN A 40 18.71 21.70 -8.22
CA GLN A 40 18.31 20.45 -8.87
C GLN A 40 17.99 20.74 -10.33
N ALA A 41 18.39 19.82 -11.20
CA ALA A 41 18.19 19.95 -12.63
C ALA A 41 17.35 18.79 -13.17
N GLN A 42 16.68 19.05 -14.29
CA GLN A 42 15.94 18.03 -15.02
C GLN A 42 16.86 17.01 -15.69
N LEU A 43 16.34 15.79 -15.83
CA LEU A 43 17.00 14.67 -16.46
C LEU A 43 16.98 14.83 -17.98
N ASN A 44 18.06 15.38 -18.54
CA ASN A 44 18.35 15.23 -19.96
C ASN A 44 19.37 14.10 -20.14
N ALA A 45 19.23 13.31 -21.20
CA ALA A 45 20.14 12.20 -21.51
C ALA A 45 21.56 12.72 -21.75
N ALA A 46 22.38 12.73 -20.69
CA ALA A 46 23.80 13.05 -20.75
C ALA A 46 24.61 11.82 -20.37
N ASN A 47 25.72 11.60 -21.10
CA ASN A 47 26.66 10.55 -20.77
C ASN A 47 27.56 11.00 -19.61
N TYR A 48 27.43 10.34 -18.46
CA TYR A 48 28.23 10.63 -17.28
C TYR A 48 29.42 9.67 -17.08
N ASP A 49 29.64 8.71 -17.97
CA ASP A 49 30.64 7.64 -17.81
C ASP A 49 32.04 8.03 -18.30
N THR A 50 32.20 9.17 -18.97
CA THR A 50 33.51 9.65 -19.42
C THR A 50 34.45 9.86 -18.22
N THR A 51 35.63 9.24 -18.27
CA THR A 51 36.64 9.17 -17.19
C THR A 51 38.05 9.31 -17.78
N GLY A 52 39.06 9.45 -16.92
CA GLY A 52 40.46 9.57 -17.33
C GLY A 52 41.08 10.94 -17.03
N ALA A 53 42.27 11.15 -17.58
CA ALA A 53 43.06 12.35 -17.36
C ALA A 53 42.66 13.49 -18.31
N ASN A 54 42.59 14.72 -17.77
CA ASN A 54 42.33 15.96 -18.52
C ASN A 54 41.04 15.92 -19.36
N ILE A 55 39.97 15.34 -18.83
CA ILE A 55 38.68 15.26 -19.50
C ILE A 55 37.96 16.60 -19.42
N THR A 56 37.21 16.96 -20.47
CA THR A 56 36.22 18.04 -20.40
C THR A 56 34.83 17.45 -20.30
N TRP A 57 34.15 17.66 -19.18
CA TRP A 57 32.75 17.32 -18.98
C TRP A 57 31.91 18.57 -19.20
N ASP A 58 31.10 18.59 -20.25
CA ASP A 58 30.25 19.73 -20.59
C ASP A 58 28.79 19.44 -20.28
N TYR A 59 28.31 19.99 -19.16
CA TYR A 59 26.92 19.96 -18.73
C TYR A 59 26.36 21.38 -18.60
N SER A 60 26.87 22.33 -19.38
CA SER A 60 26.40 23.73 -19.38
C SER A 60 24.93 23.87 -19.81
N ALA A 61 24.39 22.87 -20.51
CA ALA A 61 22.99 22.82 -20.96
C ALA A 61 21.99 22.30 -19.91
N LEU A 62 22.42 22.02 -18.67
CA LEU A 62 21.48 21.64 -17.61
C LEU A 62 20.49 22.77 -17.32
N THR A 63 19.22 22.40 -17.15
CA THR A 63 18.15 23.34 -16.79
C THR A 63 17.69 23.06 -15.36
N GLY A 64 17.92 24.01 -14.46
CA GLY A 64 17.46 23.95 -13.08
C GLY A 64 15.93 23.96 -12.99
N ASN A 65 15.37 23.29 -12.00
CA ASN A 65 13.92 23.28 -11.74
C ASN A 65 13.55 23.63 -10.30
N THR A 66 14.40 23.29 -9.34
CA THR A 66 14.23 23.67 -7.93
C THR A 66 15.58 24.01 -7.33
N GLN A 67 15.59 24.76 -6.23
CA GLN A 67 16.81 25.07 -5.51
C GLN A 67 16.69 24.77 -4.03
N GLU A 68 17.75 24.21 -3.49
CA GLU A 68 17.92 23.95 -2.08
C GLU A 68 19.01 24.86 -1.50
N LYS A 69 18.72 25.46 -0.34
CA LYS A 69 19.70 26.23 0.43
C LYS A 69 20.28 25.33 1.53
N LEU A 70 21.59 25.10 1.48
CA LEU A 70 22.35 24.39 2.50
C LEU A 70 23.10 25.38 3.39
N ILE A 71 22.91 25.27 4.70
CA ILE A 71 23.58 26.13 5.68
C ILE A 71 24.45 25.27 6.56
N PHE A 72 25.76 25.58 6.59
CA PHE A 72 26.72 24.88 7.42
C PHE A 72 26.89 25.55 8.77
N ARG A 73 26.74 24.78 9.85
CA ARG A 73 26.73 25.31 11.22
C ARG A 73 27.56 24.47 12.16
N ALA A 74 27.91 25.05 13.30
CA ALA A 74 28.37 24.25 14.42
C ALA A 74 27.22 23.31 14.82
N PRO A 75 27.50 22.03 15.16
CA PRO A 75 26.47 21.04 15.47
C PRO A 75 25.45 21.54 16.51
N ASN A 76 25.88 22.23 17.55
CA ASN A 76 25.01 22.76 18.61
C ASN A 76 24.10 23.95 18.19
N GLN A 77 24.08 24.34 16.91
CA GLN A 77 23.31 25.47 16.36
C GLN A 77 22.23 25.05 15.35
N THR A 78 21.91 23.75 15.26
CA THR A 78 20.93 23.18 14.32
C THR A 78 19.49 23.25 14.81
N GLY A 79 19.24 23.75 16.02
CA GLY A 79 17.92 23.69 16.67
C GLY A 79 17.70 22.41 17.49
N TYR A 80 18.41 21.34 17.14
CA TYR A 80 18.53 20.14 17.95
C TYR A 80 19.53 20.41 19.08
N THR A 81 19.08 20.84 20.25
CA THR A 81 20.01 21.27 21.31
C THR A 81 20.71 20.08 22.00
N SER A 82 21.85 20.34 22.65
CA SER A 82 22.64 19.32 23.37
C SER A 82 21.82 18.39 24.29
N PRO A 83 20.88 18.92 25.10
CA PRO A 83 20.05 18.09 25.98
C PRO A 83 19.18 17.06 25.24
N GLN A 84 18.75 17.36 24.01
CA GLN A 84 17.88 16.48 23.22
C GLN A 84 18.66 15.39 22.47
N PHE A 85 19.93 15.66 22.10
CA PHE A 85 20.76 14.74 21.29
C PHE A 85 22.21 14.63 21.79
N PRO A 86 22.45 14.19 23.04
CA PRO A 86 23.77 14.27 23.67
C PRO A 86 24.89 13.51 22.91
N TYR A 87 24.56 12.38 22.27
CA TYR A 87 25.53 11.57 21.51
C TYR A 87 26.03 12.22 20.22
N ILE A 88 25.18 13.05 19.60
CA ILE A 88 25.57 13.79 18.38
C ILE A 88 26.63 14.82 18.76
N TYR A 89 26.46 15.52 19.88
CA TYR A 89 27.31 16.67 20.25
C TYR A 89 28.63 16.36 20.95
N VAL A 90 29.05 15.09 20.97
CA VAL A 90 30.38 14.73 21.44
C VAL A 90 31.40 15.27 20.43
N PRO A 91 32.34 16.17 20.80
CA PRO A 91 33.29 16.76 19.84
C PRO A 91 34.17 15.74 19.10
N GLY A 92 34.36 14.55 19.68
CA GLY A 92 35.02 13.42 19.02
C GLY A 92 34.21 12.83 17.86
N ASN A 93 32.89 12.98 17.88
CA ASN A 93 31.96 12.32 16.98
C ASN A 93 31.53 13.20 15.80
N VAL A 94 31.25 14.50 16.00
CA VAL A 94 30.91 15.45 14.90
C VAL A 94 31.48 16.83 15.19
N ASN A 95 31.74 17.62 14.15
CA ASN A 95 32.22 19.02 14.27
C ASN A 95 31.64 19.97 13.21
N LEU A 96 30.79 19.48 12.32
CA LEU A 96 30.08 20.29 11.34
C LEU A 96 28.67 19.72 11.16
N SER A 97 27.72 20.57 10.81
CA SER A 97 26.39 20.16 10.36
C SER A 97 26.03 20.88 9.06
N SER A 98 25.16 20.27 8.25
CA SER A 98 24.46 20.95 7.16
C SER A 98 22.96 20.87 7.38
N THR A 99 22.31 22.02 7.45
CA THR A 99 20.85 22.13 7.49
C THR A 99 20.33 22.38 6.10
N SER A 100 19.34 21.60 5.69
CA SER A 100 18.57 21.83 4.47
C SER A 100 17.21 22.44 4.83
N GLY A 101 16.76 23.41 4.02
CA GLY A 101 15.40 23.97 4.11
C GLY A 101 14.31 23.07 3.52
N LYS A 102 14.65 21.85 3.12
CA LYS A 102 13.74 20.94 2.42
C LYS A 102 12.74 20.29 3.38
N THR A 103 11.47 20.31 3.00
CA THR A 103 10.43 19.47 3.59
C THR A 103 10.25 18.22 2.73
N ILE A 104 10.30 17.04 3.35
CA ILE A 104 10.10 15.76 2.67
C ILE A 104 8.74 15.22 3.11
N THR A 105 7.85 14.90 2.17
CA THR A 105 6.55 14.29 2.49
C THR A 105 6.58 12.82 2.11
N VAL A 106 6.33 11.92 3.06
CA VAL A 106 6.28 10.46 2.83
C VAL A 106 5.06 9.89 3.55
N GLY A 107 4.15 9.25 2.82
CA GLY A 107 2.98 8.58 3.42
C GLY A 107 2.09 9.50 4.27
N GLY A 108 1.99 10.79 3.92
CA GLY A 108 1.24 11.79 4.68
C GLY A 108 1.98 12.41 5.87
N LEU A 109 3.19 11.93 6.19
CA LEU A 109 4.07 12.53 7.20
C LEU A 109 4.94 13.62 6.56
N GLN A 110 5.14 14.73 7.28
CA GLN A 110 6.09 15.78 6.87
C GLN A 110 7.35 15.70 7.73
N LEU A 111 8.48 15.47 7.07
CA LEU A 111 9.81 15.56 7.65
C LEU A 111 10.34 16.96 7.38
N THR A 112 10.59 17.72 8.44
CA THR A 112 11.11 19.10 8.39
C THR A 112 12.44 19.23 9.13
N ASN A 113 13.13 20.34 8.91
CA ASN A 113 14.44 20.62 9.52
C ASN A 113 15.50 19.50 9.35
N PRO A 114 15.65 18.89 8.16
CA PRO A 114 16.69 17.88 7.96
C PRO A 114 18.08 18.46 8.21
N ASN A 115 18.85 17.77 9.05
CA ASN A 115 20.21 18.11 9.42
C ASN A 115 21.11 16.88 9.31
N ASP A 116 22.16 16.98 8.50
CA ASP A 116 23.25 16.02 8.47
C ASP A 116 24.39 16.49 9.36
N TYR A 117 25.04 15.57 10.08
CA TYR A 117 26.16 15.86 10.98
C TYR A 117 27.41 15.11 10.55
N TYR A 118 28.48 15.88 10.40
CA TYR A 118 29.74 15.40 9.86
C TYR A 118 30.86 15.48 10.87
N LYS A 119 31.80 14.54 10.76
CA LYS A 119 33.16 14.68 11.30
C LYS A 119 34.14 14.92 10.18
N ILE A 120 34.70 16.11 10.16
CA ILE A 120 35.82 16.47 9.28
C ILE A 120 37.10 16.44 10.09
N ASN A 121 38.07 15.65 9.64
CA ASN A 121 39.42 15.62 10.19
C ASN A 121 40.43 15.71 9.04
N SER A 122 41.73 15.56 9.32
CA SER A 122 42.78 15.68 8.30
C SER A 122 42.79 14.53 7.29
N SER A 123 42.21 13.38 7.60
CA SER A 123 42.23 12.17 6.77
C SER A 123 40.87 11.79 6.18
N SER A 124 39.76 12.36 6.65
CA SER A 124 38.43 12.03 6.10
C SER A 124 37.33 13.06 6.37
N LEU A 125 36.31 13.00 5.52
CA LEU A 125 34.97 13.54 5.74
C LEU A 125 34.03 12.37 6.02
N ASN A 126 33.47 12.34 7.21
CA ASN A 126 32.56 11.29 7.65
C ASN A 126 31.17 11.87 7.89
N HIS A 127 30.13 11.15 7.49
CA HIS A 127 28.75 11.36 7.92
C HIS A 127 28.47 10.45 9.12
N ASN A 128 28.07 11.06 10.22
CA ASN A 128 28.05 10.42 11.54
C ASN A 128 26.65 10.38 12.16
N ALA A 129 25.78 11.30 11.76
CA ALA A 129 24.39 11.29 12.19
C ALA A 129 23.54 12.14 11.25
N ASP A 130 22.24 11.88 11.22
CA ASP A 130 21.23 12.75 10.65
C ASP A 130 20.06 12.93 11.63
N ALA A 131 19.36 14.05 11.51
CA ALA A 131 18.19 14.37 12.32
C ALA A 131 17.13 15.11 11.50
N TYR A 132 15.86 14.92 11.85
CA TYR A 132 14.72 15.59 11.24
C TYR A 132 13.53 15.58 12.21
N ASP A 133 12.60 16.51 12.03
CA ASP A 133 11.35 16.57 12.78
C ASP A 133 10.27 15.86 11.97
N ILE A 134 9.53 14.94 12.59
CA ILE A 134 8.31 14.36 12.02
C ILE A 134 7.12 15.12 12.60
N ASN A 135 6.36 15.75 11.70
CA ASN A 135 5.10 16.41 12.06
C ASN A 135 3.93 15.45 11.79
N THR A 136 3.09 15.25 12.80
CA THR A 136 1.82 14.51 12.72
C THR A 136 0.68 15.42 13.15
N ASN A 137 -0.56 14.96 12.99
CA ASN A 137 -1.75 15.67 13.48
C ASN A 137 -1.78 15.83 15.01
N SER A 138 -1.06 14.98 15.75
CA SER A 138 -1.02 14.99 17.22
C SER A 138 0.20 15.73 17.81
N GLY A 139 1.08 16.25 16.96
CA GLY A 139 2.25 17.03 17.37
C GLY A 139 3.50 16.72 16.53
N SER A 140 4.61 17.31 16.91
CA SER A 140 5.90 17.12 16.26
C SER A 140 6.87 16.42 17.20
N PHE A 141 7.61 15.44 16.69
CA PHE A 141 8.71 14.83 17.44
C PHE A 141 9.95 14.71 16.56
N SER A 142 11.11 14.86 17.18
CA SER A 142 12.39 14.84 16.49
C SER A 142 12.99 13.44 16.46
N MET A 143 13.45 13.01 15.29
CA MET A 143 14.19 11.77 15.11
C MET A 143 15.67 12.04 14.92
N LYS A 144 16.49 11.08 15.36
CA LYS A 144 17.92 11.00 15.06
C LYS A 144 18.29 9.62 14.58
N ASN A 145 19.23 9.59 13.67
CA ASN A 145 19.97 8.40 13.27
C ASN A 145 21.44 8.67 13.58
N VAL A 146 22.03 7.86 14.46
CA VAL A 146 23.45 7.98 14.80
C VAL A 146 24.15 6.74 14.30
N TYR A 147 25.19 6.95 13.51
CA TYR A 147 25.95 5.88 12.91
C TYR A 147 26.78 5.17 13.98
N SER A 148 26.60 3.86 14.10
CA SER A 148 27.47 2.98 14.91
C SER A 148 28.87 2.90 14.30
N SER A 149 28.94 3.04 12.97
CA SER A 149 30.15 3.21 12.20
C SER A 149 29.91 4.28 11.12
N SER A 150 30.71 5.35 11.14
CA SER A 150 30.51 6.52 10.27
C SER A 150 30.58 6.17 8.78
N ASP A 151 29.72 6.77 7.95
CA ASP A 151 29.85 6.71 6.49
C ASP A 151 30.97 7.64 6.03
N ILE A 152 32.10 7.05 5.62
CA ILE A 152 33.24 7.82 5.11
C ILE A 152 32.91 8.25 3.67
N LEU A 153 32.51 9.52 3.51
CA LEU A 153 32.15 10.09 2.22
C LEU A 153 33.38 10.35 1.35
N LEU A 154 34.47 10.86 1.95
CA LEU A 154 35.75 11.12 1.28
C LEU A 154 36.92 10.78 2.21
N LYS A 155 38.01 10.22 1.65
CA LYS A 155 39.31 10.16 2.31
C LYS A 155 40.25 11.23 1.76
N PHE A 156 40.84 12.01 2.67
CA PHE A 156 41.77 13.08 2.35
C PHE A 156 43.23 12.61 2.47
N PRO A 157 44.14 13.15 1.63
CA PRO A 157 43.84 13.93 0.43
C PRO A 157 43.21 13.07 -0.67
N VAL A 158 42.24 13.63 -1.38
CA VAL A 158 41.64 13.02 -2.58
C VAL A 158 42.51 13.37 -3.78
N ASN A 159 43.09 12.35 -4.41
CA ASN A 159 43.87 12.45 -5.64
C ASN A 159 43.27 11.56 -6.72
N TYR A 160 43.52 11.89 -7.99
CA TYR A 160 43.17 11.00 -9.11
C TYR A 160 43.79 9.61 -8.91
N LEU A 161 43.03 8.57 -9.27
CA LEU A 161 43.33 7.14 -9.04
C LEU A 161 43.29 6.68 -7.58
N ASN A 162 42.95 7.55 -6.62
CA ASN A 162 42.64 7.07 -5.27
C ASN A 162 41.39 6.17 -5.32
N ILE A 163 41.49 5.02 -4.67
CA ILE A 163 40.37 4.11 -4.44
C ILE A 163 40.31 3.85 -2.93
N ASP A 164 39.12 3.99 -2.36
CA ASP A 164 38.87 3.63 -0.98
C ASP A 164 37.54 2.91 -0.83
N SER A 165 37.41 2.22 0.31
CA SER A 165 36.13 1.65 0.70
C SER A 165 35.92 1.79 2.20
N SER A 166 34.66 1.84 2.57
CA SER A 166 34.19 1.93 3.95
C SER A 166 32.96 1.04 4.14
N ASN A 167 32.68 0.69 5.38
CA ASN A 167 31.40 0.16 5.80
C ASN A 167 30.85 1.10 6.87
N SER A 168 29.56 1.30 6.87
CA SER A 168 28.86 2.13 7.85
C SER A 168 27.51 1.54 8.19
N GLY A 169 26.90 2.05 9.24
CA GLY A 169 25.52 1.69 9.55
C GLY A 169 24.99 2.39 10.79
N TYR A 170 23.68 2.41 10.92
CA TYR A 170 22.96 2.92 12.09
C TYR A 170 21.72 2.07 12.35
N VAL A 171 21.16 2.24 13.53
CA VAL A 171 19.82 1.74 13.86
C VAL A 171 18.98 2.92 14.32
N SER A 172 17.88 3.17 13.60
CA SER A 172 16.82 4.07 14.01
C SER A 172 15.82 3.31 14.86
N GLN A 173 15.32 3.95 15.90
CA GLN A 173 14.25 3.42 16.73
C GLN A 173 13.15 4.48 16.85
N ILE A 174 11.91 4.10 16.52
CA ILE A 174 10.73 4.83 16.96
C ILE A 174 10.17 4.07 18.17
N PRO A 175 10.29 4.62 19.40
CA PRO A 175 9.86 3.93 20.61
C PRO A 175 8.41 3.44 20.50
N GLY A 176 8.20 2.13 20.66
CA GLY A 176 6.86 1.50 20.63
C GLY A 176 6.31 1.14 19.25
N TYR A 177 7.05 1.35 18.16
CA TYR A 177 6.55 1.08 16.79
C TYR A 177 7.45 0.14 15.98
N TYR A 178 8.71 0.51 15.71
CA TYR A 178 9.62 -0.33 14.94
C TYR A 178 11.09 0.08 15.09
N TYR A 179 11.98 -0.82 14.69
CA TYR A 179 13.41 -0.63 14.51
C TYR A 179 13.75 -0.66 13.01
N ARG A 180 14.60 0.27 12.56
CA ARG A 180 15.13 0.28 11.19
C ARG A 180 16.64 0.26 11.24
N GLY A 181 17.26 -0.78 10.72
CA GLY A 181 18.70 -0.91 10.60
C GLY A 181 19.16 -0.65 9.18
N VAL A 182 20.16 0.22 9.02
CA VAL A 182 20.78 0.47 7.72
C VAL A 182 22.24 0.09 7.79
N VAL A 183 22.69 -0.71 6.82
CA VAL A 183 24.10 -1.05 6.63
C VAL A 183 24.52 -0.65 5.21
N THR A 184 25.60 0.11 5.11
CA THR A 184 26.06 0.67 3.84
C THR A 184 27.49 0.24 3.56
N LYS A 185 27.75 -0.22 2.34
CA LYS A 185 29.08 -0.40 1.77
C LYS A 185 29.29 0.66 0.70
N ARG A 186 30.28 1.54 0.91
CA ARG A 186 30.69 2.55 -0.07
C ARG A 186 32.07 2.22 -0.63
N ILE A 187 32.22 2.37 -1.93
CA ILE A 187 33.50 2.31 -2.64
C ILE A 187 33.62 3.60 -3.45
N ASN A 188 34.64 4.40 -3.12
CA ASN A 188 34.95 5.62 -3.85
C ASN A 188 36.09 5.33 -4.83
N ASN A 189 35.92 5.78 -6.07
CA ASN A 189 36.94 5.70 -7.11
C ASN A 189 37.10 7.08 -7.77
N VAL A 190 38.25 7.72 -7.57
CA VAL A 190 38.58 8.99 -8.21
C VAL A 190 39.03 8.70 -9.65
N ASN A 191 38.06 8.53 -10.54
CA ASN A 191 38.25 7.98 -11.88
C ASN A 191 38.49 9.04 -12.96
N GLY A 192 38.53 10.32 -12.64
CA GLY A 192 38.91 11.33 -13.62
C GLY A 192 39.37 12.64 -13.03
N TRP A 193 40.07 13.42 -13.85
CA TRP A 193 40.34 14.83 -13.57
C TRP A 193 40.25 15.67 -14.84
N GLY A 194 39.95 16.96 -14.70
CA GLY A 194 39.92 17.88 -15.82
C GLY A 194 38.98 19.07 -15.63
N THR A 195 38.28 19.46 -16.69
CA THR A 195 37.41 20.64 -16.72
C THR A 195 35.94 20.25 -16.66
N LEU A 196 35.18 20.81 -15.72
CA LEU A 196 33.73 20.68 -15.64
C LEU A 196 33.09 22.00 -16.08
N LYS A 197 32.06 21.93 -16.93
CA LYS A 197 31.16 23.04 -17.21
C LYS A 197 29.76 22.72 -16.71
N THR A 198 29.18 23.64 -15.97
CA THR A 198 27.77 23.62 -15.52
C THR A 198 27.14 24.99 -15.81
N PRO A 199 25.83 25.17 -15.61
CA PRO A 199 25.22 26.49 -15.71
C PRO A 199 25.83 27.53 -14.76
N TYR A 200 26.39 27.07 -13.64
CA TYR A 200 27.08 27.93 -12.67
C TYR A 200 28.45 28.42 -13.14
N GLY A 201 29.11 27.70 -14.06
CA GLY A 201 30.37 28.15 -14.65
C GLY A 201 31.28 27.06 -15.17
N VAL A 202 32.53 27.44 -15.45
CA VAL A 202 33.60 26.56 -15.95
C VAL A 202 34.68 26.42 -14.88
N PHE A 203 34.99 25.18 -14.52
CA PHE A 203 35.91 24.81 -13.46
C PHE A 203 37.00 23.92 -14.04
N SER A 204 38.24 24.42 -14.12
CA SER A 204 39.30 23.77 -14.88
C SER A 204 40.09 22.70 -14.12
N ASN A 205 39.83 22.55 -12.81
CA ASN A 205 40.64 21.76 -11.90
C ASN A 205 39.80 20.80 -11.06
N CYS A 206 38.91 20.07 -11.73
CA CYS A 206 37.96 19.17 -11.07
C CYS A 206 38.48 17.74 -10.99
N LEU A 207 38.26 17.10 -9.84
CA LEU A 207 38.30 15.65 -9.67
C LEU A 207 36.89 15.08 -9.82
N LYS A 208 36.76 13.98 -10.56
CA LYS A 208 35.54 13.18 -10.63
C LYS A 208 35.68 11.95 -9.74
N ILE A 209 34.70 11.77 -8.86
CA ILE A 209 34.61 10.68 -7.92
C ILE A 209 33.34 9.89 -8.23
N GLU A 210 33.49 8.58 -8.47
CA GLU A 210 32.37 7.64 -8.51
C GLU A 210 32.30 6.91 -7.18
N SER A 211 31.23 7.14 -6.42
CA SER A 211 30.90 6.41 -5.20
C SER A 211 29.88 5.33 -5.53
N ARG A 212 30.28 4.07 -5.57
CA ARG A 212 29.33 2.94 -5.67
C ARG A 212 28.89 2.55 -4.27
N VAL A 213 27.58 2.50 -4.07
CA VAL A 213 26.97 2.28 -2.77
C VAL A 213 26.02 1.10 -2.84
N ARG A 214 26.20 0.16 -1.91
CA ARG A 214 25.24 -0.89 -1.61
C ARG A 214 24.71 -0.62 -0.21
N GLU A 215 23.40 -0.45 -0.11
CA GLU A 215 22.69 -0.24 1.15
C GLU A 215 21.78 -1.43 1.41
N ILE A 216 21.76 -1.91 2.66
CA ILE A 216 20.80 -2.90 3.15
C ILE A 216 19.95 -2.19 4.19
N ASP A 217 18.65 -2.11 3.94
CA ASP A 217 17.66 -1.64 4.90
C ASP A 217 16.93 -2.83 5.53
N THR A 218 16.80 -2.85 6.85
CA THR A 218 16.15 -3.92 7.62
C THR A 218 15.11 -3.31 8.53
N LEU A 219 13.85 -3.71 8.37
CA LEU A 219 12.75 -3.29 9.25
C LEU A 219 12.44 -4.41 10.24
N ALA A 220 12.27 -4.08 11.52
CA ALA A 220 11.81 -5.02 12.54
C ALA A 220 10.71 -4.40 13.42
N VAL A 221 9.67 -5.17 13.71
CA VAL A 221 8.63 -4.85 14.69
C VAL A 221 8.73 -5.90 15.80
N ASP A 222 8.98 -5.47 17.03
CA ASP A 222 9.31 -6.34 18.16
C ASP A 222 10.46 -7.32 17.83
N THR A 223 10.21 -8.63 17.91
CA THR A 223 11.19 -9.70 17.60
C THR A 223 11.14 -10.17 16.15
N LEU A 224 10.23 -9.64 15.33
CA LEU A 224 10.02 -10.09 13.94
C LEU A 224 10.67 -9.11 12.96
N ALA A 225 11.67 -9.60 12.22
CA ALA A 225 12.32 -8.86 11.14
C ALA A 225 11.67 -9.17 9.79
N PHE A 226 11.45 -8.12 9.00
CA PHE A 226 10.88 -8.13 7.66
C PHE A 226 11.99 -8.06 6.60
N PRO A 227 11.70 -8.39 5.33
CA PRO A 227 12.71 -8.49 4.28
C PRO A 227 13.61 -7.26 4.15
N THR A 228 14.83 -7.54 3.70
CA THR A 228 15.88 -6.56 3.51
C THR A 228 15.83 -5.96 2.11
N ASP A 229 15.57 -4.67 2.01
CA ASP A 229 15.74 -3.97 0.73
C ASP A 229 17.23 -3.76 0.49
N THR A 230 17.73 -4.28 -0.63
CA THR A 230 19.10 -4.02 -1.06
C THR A 230 19.09 -3.01 -2.19
N ILE A 231 19.53 -1.80 -1.89
CA ILE A 231 19.59 -0.71 -2.85
C ILE A 231 21.03 -0.62 -3.39
N TYR A 232 21.16 -0.61 -4.72
CA TYR A 232 22.42 -0.40 -5.40
C TYR A 232 22.36 0.89 -6.20
N TYR A 233 23.15 1.87 -5.80
CA TYR A 233 23.23 3.15 -6.49
C TYR A 233 24.68 3.59 -6.66
N ARG A 234 24.92 4.52 -7.57
CA ARG A 234 26.18 5.26 -7.65
C ARG A 234 25.93 6.75 -7.59
N GLU A 235 26.87 7.46 -6.98
CA GLU A 235 26.94 8.92 -7.01
C GLU A 235 28.18 9.32 -7.80
N LEU A 236 28.00 10.15 -8.82
CA LEU A 236 29.08 10.76 -9.58
C LEU A 236 29.22 12.20 -9.11
N LYS A 237 30.33 12.53 -8.45
CA LYS A 237 30.55 13.83 -7.82
C LYS A 237 31.80 14.49 -8.38
N TRP A 238 31.69 15.77 -8.71
CA TRP A 238 32.82 16.58 -9.16
C TRP A 238 33.22 17.58 -8.10
N TYR A 239 34.51 17.65 -7.77
CA TYR A 239 35.06 18.54 -6.75
C TYR A 239 36.17 19.39 -7.34
N ASP A 240 36.15 20.68 -7.05
CA ASP A 240 37.25 21.62 -7.35
C ASP A 240 37.81 22.15 -6.02
N PRO A 241 39.13 22.12 -5.77
CA PRO A 241 39.72 22.62 -4.53
C PRO A 241 39.40 24.09 -4.19
N ALA A 242 39.04 24.90 -5.17
CA ALA A 242 38.60 26.28 -4.97
C ALA A 242 37.12 26.39 -4.52
N LYS A 243 36.39 25.27 -4.49
CA LYS A 243 34.96 25.22 -4.15
C LYS A 243 34.72 24.34 -2.93
N LYS A 244 33.84 24.82 -2.05
CA LYS A 244 33.60 24.26 -0.72
C LYS A 244 32.73 22.99 -0.70
N TYR A 245 32.24 22.56 -1.86
CA TYR A 245 31.32 21.43 -1.98
C TYR A 245 31.38 20.83 -3.38
N SER A 246 30.66 19.73 -3.62
CA SER A 246 30.56 19.13 -4.95
C SER A 246 29.93 20.13 -5.93
N LEU A 247 30.58 20.35 -7.07
CA LEU A 247 30.12 21.21 -8.16
C LEU A 247 28.94 20.60 -8.92
N LEU A 248 28.96 19.28 -9.10
CA LEU A 248 27.91 18.49 -9.74
C LEU A 248 27.84 17.15 -9.01
N THR A 249 26.62 16.71 -8.73
CA THR A 249 26.29 15.39 -8.19
C THR A 249 25.24 14.76 -9.09
N VAL A 250 25.50 13.54 -9.55
CA VAL A 250 24.53 12.73 -10.30
C VAL A 250 24.34 11.42 -9.54
N ARG A 251 23.11 11.16 -9.08
CA ARG A 251 22.74 9.89 -8.45
C ARG A 251 22.06 9.01 -9.48
N GLN A 252 22.52 7.78 -9.59
CA GLN A 252 21.94 6.78 -10.49
C GLN A 252 21.71 5.46 -9.75
N ASP A 253 20.57 4.85 -9.97
CA ASP A 253 20.23 3.55 -9.41
C ASP A 253 20.50 2.45 -10.43
N SER A 254 20.92 1.27 -9.97
CA SER A 254 21.16 0.11 -10.83
C SER A 254 19.90 -0.73 -10.93
N VAL A 255 19.40 -0.90 -12.16
CA VAL A 255 18.30 -1.82 -12.46
C VAL A 255 18.80 -2.78 -13.53
N ALA A 256 18.86 -4.08 -13.20
CA ALA A 256 19.39 -5.13 -14.07
C ALA A 256 20.80 -4.85 -14.65
N GLY A 257 21.65 -4.16 -13.87
CA GLY A 257 23.01 -3.80 -14.28
C GLY A 257 23.13 -2.54 -15.15
N VAL A 258 22.02 -1.85 -15.40
CA VAL A 258 21.97 -0.57 -16.12
C VAL A 258 21.74 0.57 -15.13
N TRP A 259 22.46 1.68 -15.31
CA TRP A 259 22.37 2.86 -14.45
C TRP A 259 21.32 3.84 -14.96
N PHE A 260 20.31 4.09 -14.13
CA PHE A 260 19.26 5.07 -14.39
C PHE A 260 19.44 6.28 -13.50
N THR A 261 19.61 7.46 -14.10
CA THR A 261 19.75 8.70 -13.35
C THR A 261 18.46 9.06 -12.64
N GLN A 262 18.56 9.19 -11.32
CA GLN A 262 17.46 9.58 -10.45
C GLN A 262 17.51 11.06 -10.08
N LYS A 263 18.72 11.63 -10.00
CA LYS A 263 18.93 12.98 -9.49
C LYS A 263 20.14 13.63 -10.11
N ILE A 264 20.02 14.91 -10.45
CA ILE A 264 21.14 15.77 -10.86
C ILE A 264 21.07 17.05 -10.03
N GLU A 265 22.20 17.38 -9.41
CA GLU A 265 22.35 18.57 -8.56
C GLU A 265 23.65 19.28 -8.89
N TYR A 266 23.64 20.59 -8.98
CA TYR A 266 24.86 21.37 -9.17
C TYR A 266 24.93 22.55 -8.21
N LEU A 267 26.15 22.89 -7.80
CA LEU A 267 26.41 24.10 -7.02
C LEU A 267 26.09 25.31 -7.87
N ASP A 268 25.36 26.27 -7.32
CA ASP A 268 24.85 27.44 -8.03
C ASP A 268 24.96 28.71 -7.17
N VAL A 269 24.63 29.86 -7.77
CA VAL A 269 24.22 31.06 -7.03
C VAL A 269 22.74 30.95 -6.64
N GLN A 270 22.27 31.81 -5.74
CA GLN A 270 20.85 31.89 -5.45
C GLN A 270 20.05 32.20 -6.73
N GLN A 271 19.08 31.36 -7.06
CA GLN A 271 18.17 31.52 -8.18
C GLN A 271 16.73 31.44 -7.71
N PHE A 272 15.85 32.16 -8.40
CA PHE A 272 14.40 32.09 -8.19
C PHE A 272 13.80 31.30 -9.36
N PHE A 273 13.34 30.10 -9.07
CA PHE A 273 12.60 29.29 -10.03
C PHE A 273 11.13 29.71 -10.03
N GLN A 274 10.46 29.63 -11.18
CA GLN A 274 9.04 29.93 -11.29
C GLN A 274 8.24 29.06 -10.30
N PRO A 275 7.46 29.65 -9.38
CA PRO A 275 6.52 28.90 -8.57
C PRO A 275 5.53 28.12 -9.45
N ASN A 276 5.12 26.94 -9.00
CA ASN A 276 3.97 26.24 -9.54
C ASN A 276 2.99 26.07 -8.39
N ALA A 277 1.86 26.77 -8.48
CA ALA A 277 0.83 26.78 -7.45
C ALA A 277 -0.04 25.53 -7.60
N LEU A 278 -0.12 24.74 -6.52
CA LEU A 278 -0.95 23.54 -6.48
C LEU A 278 -1.45 23.31 -5.06
N PHE A 279 -2.69 22.84 -4.94
CA PHE A 279 -3.22 22.39 -3.66
C PHE A 279 -4.20 21.24 -3.81
N ALA A 280 -4.43 20.56 -2.69
CA ALA A 280 -5.52 19.61 -2.48
C ALA A 280 -6.32 20.02 -1.22
N TYR A 281 -7.49 19.42 -1.04
CA TYR A 281 -8.29 19.63 0.17
C TYR A 281 -8.99 18.33 0.60
N VAL A 282 -9.29 18.23 1.89
CA VAL A 282 -10.09 17.14 2.47
C VAL A 282 -11.10 17.68 3.49
N PRO A 283 -12.29 17.08 3.61
CA PRO A 283 -12.79 15.93 2.84
C PRO A 283 -13.08 16.28 1.37
N LEU A 284 -13.17 15.26 0.50
CA LEU A 284 -13.43 15.45 -0.94
C LEU A 284 -14.87 15.92 -1.24
N LEU A 285 -15.81 15.57 -0.36
CA LEU A 285 -17.22 15.97 -0.42
C LEU A 285 -17.57 16.68 0.90
N PRO A 286 -17.07 17.90 1.15
CA PRO A 286 -17.38 18.63 2.36
C PRO A 286 -18.87 19.02 2.39
N ILE A 287 -19.45 18.96 3.58
CA ILE A 287 -20.78 19.51 3.84
C ILE A 287 -20.70 20.75 4.72
N VAL A 288 -21.78 21.50 4.79
CA VAL A 288 -21.88 22.69 5.66
C VAL A 288 -21.47 22.35 7.10
N GLY A 289 -20.54 23.14 7.65
CA GLY A 289 -20.00 22.97 9.00
C GLY A 289 -18.77 22.07 9.11
N ASP A 290 -18.38 21.37 8.04
CA ASP A 290 -17.14 20.60 8.05
C ASP A 290 -15.90 21.50 8.14
N THR A 291 -14.86 21.00 8.81
CA THR A 291 -13.52 21.59 8.72
C THR A 291 -12.81 21.09 7.46
N VAL A 292 -12.73 21.96 6.46
CA VAL A 292 -12.00 21.67 5.23
C VAL A 292 -10.52 21.99 5.45
N ASN A 293 -9.67 20.98 5.34
CA ASN A 293 -8.22 21.10 5.47
C ASN A 293 -7.61 21.24 4.08
N PHE A 294 -6.92 22.35 3.82
CA PHE A 294 -6.21 22.60 2.58
C PHE A 294 -4.74 22.21 2.73
N GLN A 295 -4.22 21.48 1.75
CA GLN A 295 -2.83 21.08 1.67
C GLN A 295 -2.16 21.78 0.49
N ASN A 296 -1.20 22.66 0.78
CA ASN A 296 -0.35 23.24 -0.25
C ASN A 296 0.61 22.19 -0.81
N LEU A 297 0.58 22.02 -2.12
CA LEU A 297 1.48 21.18 -2.91
C LEU A 297 2.38 22.01 -3.85
N SER A 298 2.35 23.34 -3.70
CA SER A 298 3.12 24.23 -4.56
C SER A 298 4.62 23.99 -4.42
N ILE A 299 5.33 24.07 -5.55
CA ILE A 299 6.80 24.00 -5.60
C ILE A 299 7.40 25.37 -5.92
N ASN A 300 8.67 25.57 -5.55
CA ASN A 300 9.41 26.82 -5.75
C ASN A 300 8.80 28.06 -5.10
N SER A 301 7.87 27.91 -4.14
CA SER A 301 7.28 29.01 -3.37
C SER A 301 7.79 29.01 -1.93
N THR A 302 7.92 30.20 -1.34
CA THR A 302 8.24 30.36 0.09
C THR A 302 7.11 31.01 0.89
N HIS A 303 6.09 31.55 0.21
CA HIS A 303 4.95 32.21 0.81
C HIS A 303 3.68 31.88 0.01
N TRP A 304 2.53 31.99 0.69
CA TRP A 304 1.23 31.63 0.15
C TRP A 304 0.17 32.66 0.56
N LEU A 305 -0.77 32.93 -0.33
CA LEU A 305 -1.99 33.69 -0.04
C LEU A 305 -3.19 32.88 -0.53
N TRP A 306 -4.08 32.56 0.39
CA TRP A 306 -5.33 31.85 0.13
C TRP A 306 -6.49 32.82 0.10
N ASN A 307 -7.45 32.58 -0.80
CA ASN A 307 -8.80 33.11 -0.73
C ASN A 307 -9.78 31.95 -0.91
N PHE A 308 -10.69 31.74 0.03
CA PHE A 308 -11.59 30.59 0.03
C PHE A 308 -12.85 30.81 -0.81
N GLY A 309 -13.02 32.00 -1.39
CA GLY A 309 -14.18 32.34 -2.22
C GLY A 309 -15.48 32.48 -1.42
N ASP A 310 -15.38 32.62 -0.09
CA ASP A 310 -16.47 32.67 0.89
C ASP A 310 -16.47 34.03 1.61
N PRO A 311 -16.86 35.12 0.93
CA PRO A 311 -16.82 36.47 1.51
C PRO A 311 -17.72 36.63 2.74
N ALA A 312 -18.73 35.78 2.91
CA ALA A 312 -19.61 35.79 4.08
C ALA A 312 -18.86 35.41 5.38
N SER A 313 -17.75 34.69 5.27
CA SER A 313 -16.87 34.35 6.39
C SER A 313 -15.98 35.52 6.88
N GLY A 314 -16.00 36.66 6.20
CA GLY A 314 -15.28 37.87 6.60
C GLY A 314 -13.76 37.69 6.58
N THR A 315 -13.10 37.94 7.71
CA THR A 315 -11.62 37.81 7.80
C THR A 315 -11.13 36.37 7.64
N ALA A 316 -12.00 35.37 7.84
CA ALA A 316 -11.67 33.97 7.65
C ALA A 316 -11.58 33.57 6.17
N ASP A 317 -12.05 34.41 5.23
CA ASP A 317 -12.01 34.14 3.78
C ASP A 317 -10.58 34.09 3.22
N THR A 318 -9.56 34.51 3.99
CA THR A 318 -8.18 34.51 3.53
C THR A 318 -7.23 33.93 4.57
N SER A 319 -6.10 33.39 4.10
CA SER A 319 -5.04 32.87 4.97
C SER A 319 -3.66 33.02 4.34
N THR A 320 -2.63 33.09 5.17
CA THR A 320 -1.22 33.07 4.75
C THR A 320 -0.47 31.84 5.26
N PHE A 321 -1.18 30.89 5.89
CA PHE A 321 -0.57 29.64 6.35
C PHE A 321 -0.29 28.70 5.17
N ILE A 322 0.72 27.84 5.35
CA ILE A 322 1.08 26.84 4.34
C ILE A 322 -0.07 25.86 4.08
N ASN A 323 -0.71 25.34 5.15
CA ASN A 323 -1.84 24.41 5.08
C ASN A 323 -2.96 24.95 5.98
N PRO A 324 -3.83 25.85 5.48
CA PRO A 324 -4.89 26.42 6.28
C PRO A 324 -6.09 25.48 6.40
N ILE A 325 -6.96 25.79 7.36
CA ILE A 325 -8.30 25.20 7.46
C ILE A 325 -9.35 26.27 7.19
N HIS A 326 -10.50 25.87 6.65
CA HIS A 326 -11.68 26.75 6.48
C HIS A 326 -12.97 25.99 6.79
N ILE A 327 -13.99 26.69 7.28
CA ILE A 327 -15.32 26.12 7.56
C ILE A 327 -16.34 26.92 6.76
N TYR A 328 -17.03 26.26 5.83
CA TYR A 328 -18.11 26.85 5.05
C TYR A 328 -19.45 26.68 5.79
N THR A 329 -20.20 27.77 5.93
CA THR A 329 -21.47 27.80 6.66
C THR A 329 -22.70 27.76 5.76
N THR A 330 -22.48 27.79 4.44
CA THR A 330 -23.52 27.71 3.41
C THR A 330 -23.10 26.72 2.34
N ALA A 331 -24.07 26.00 1.77
CA ALA A 331 -23.79 25.13 0.63
C ALA A 331 -23.58 25.97 -0.63
N GLY A 332 -22.69 25.52 -1.50
CA GLY A 332 -22.30 26.27 -2.68
C GLY A 332 -21.02 25.74 -3.33
N ILE A 333 -20.68 26.33 -4.47
CA ILE A 333 -19.40 26.06 -5.16
C ILE A 333 -18.51 27.28 -4.96
N TYR A 334 -17.41 27.09 -4.25
CA TYR A 334 -16.49 28.15 -3.86
C TYR A 334 -15.22 28.12 -4.71
N PRO A 335 -14.85 29.20 -5.42
CA PRO A 335 -13.65 29.25 -6.25
C PRO A 335 -12.40 29.52 -5.38
N VAL A 336 -11.89 28.48 -4.72
CA VAL A 336 -10.73 28.62 -3.85
C VAL A 336 -9.48 28.94 -4.66
N LYS A 337 -8.83 30.04 -4.31
CA LYS A 337 -7.63 30.58 -4.97
C LYS A 337 -6.42 30.47 -4.06
N LEU A 338 -5.33 29.91 -4.60
CA LEU A 338 -4.01 29.93 -3.99
C LEU A 338 -3.04 30.71 -4.87
N ILE A 339 -2.38 31.71 -4.29
CA ILE A 339 -1.23 32.40 -4.88
C ILE A 339 0.02 31.92 -4.14
N ALA A 340 0.92 31.25 -4.87
CA ALA A 340 2.20 30.79 -4.34
C ALA A 340 3.33 31.68 -4.90
N TYR A 341 4.20 32.22 -4.05
CA TYR A 341 5.23 33.17 -4.47
C TYR A 341 6.54 33.01 -3.70
N ASN A 342 7.64 33.48 -4.28
CA ASN A 342 8.99 33.38 -3.70
C ASN A 342 9.75 34.71 -3.66
N GLY A 343 9.01 35.81 -3.49
CA GLY A 343 9.54 37.17 -3.53
C GLY A 343 9.09 37.86 -4.81
N THR A 344 9.84 37.70 -5.90
CA THR A 344 9.59 38.41 -7.17
C THR A 344 8.69 37.64 -8.14
N LEU A 345 8.66 36.31 -8.05
CA LEU A 345 7.85 35.46 -8.92
C LEU A 345 6.66 34.91 -8.15
N SER A 346 5.56 34.72 -8.86
CA SER A 346 4.33 34.11 -8.34
C SER A 346 3.66 33.25 -9.39
N ASP A 347 2.87 32.30 -8.91
CA ASP A 347 1.92 31.53 -9.70
C ASP A 347 0.59 31.46 -8.95
N THR A 348 -0.49 31.21 -9.68
CA THR A 348 -1.86 31.22 -9.14
C THR A 348 -2.65 30.05 -9.68
N ILE A 349 -3.31 29.34 -8.77
CA ILE A 349 -4.28 28.29 -9.11
C ILE A 349 -5.63 28.60 -8.48
N ILE A 350 -6.70 28.26 -9.19
CA ILE A 350 -8.08 28.35 -8.69
C ILE A 350 -8.73 26.98 -8.91
N LEU A 351 -9.19 26.34 -7.84
CA LEU A 351 -9.94 25.08 -7.90
C LEU A 351 -11.31 25.26 -7.21
N PRO A 352 -12.40 24.78 -7.81
CA PRO A 352 -13.71 24.83 -7.18
C PRO A 352 -13.81 23.82 -6.02
N VAL A 353 -14.33 24.26 -4.89
CA VAL A 353 -14.71 23.41 -3.77
C VAL A 353 -16.24 23.40 -3.68
N ALA A 354 -16.85 22.24 -3.96
CA ALA A 354 -18.30 22.06 -3.85
C ALA A 354 -18.65 21.62 -2.43
N VAL A 355 -19.37 22.47 -1.70
CA VAL A 355 -19.87 22.21 -0.35
C VAL A 355 -21.36 21.90 -0.44
N GLY A 356 -21.76 20.71 0.00
CA GLY A 356 -23.16 20.28 0.01
C GLY A 356 -23.87 20.56 1.34
N ASP A 357 -25.20 20.44 1.35
CA ASP A 357 -25.98 20.45 2.60
C ASP A 357 -25.95 19.09 3.32
N SER A 358 -25.70 18.01 2.58
CA SER A 358 -25.60 16.64 3.09
C SER A 358 -24.75 15.77 2.17
N LEU A 359 -24.36 14.58 2.62
CA LEU A 359 -23.60 13.61 1.83
C LEU A 359 -24.53 12.83 0.88
N PRO A 360 -24.07 12.37 -0.31
CA PRO A 360 -24.83 11.44 -1.12
C PRO A 360 -25.09 10.12 -0.38
N PRO A 361 -26.20 9.42 -0.68
CA PRO A 361 -26.50 8.15 -0.04
C PRO A 361 -25.50 7.10 -0.52
N ILE A 362 -25.17 6.14 0.35
CA ILE A 362 -24.37 4.96 -0.01
C ILE A 362 -25.23 3.75 0.26
N ALA A 363 -25.65 3.05 -0.80
CA ALA A 363 -26.52 1.90 -0.70
C ALA A 363 -25.71 0.67 -0.27
N ALA A 364 -26.19 -0.05 0.74
CA ALA A 364 -25.64 -1.33 1.13
C ALA A 364 -26.70 -2.16 1.84
N PHE A 365 -26.65 -3.48 1.67
CA PHE A 365 -27.50 -4.38 2.44
C PHE A 365 -26.90 -5.77 2.61
N THR A 366 -27.49 -6.51 3.53
CA THR A 366 -27.25 -7.95 3.72
C THR A 366 -28.59 -8.69 3.73
N TYR A 367 -28.58 -10.01 3.61
CA TYR A 367 -29.79 -10.83 3.73
C TYR A 367 -29.51 -12.12 4.49
N THR A 368 -30.55 -12.70 5.07
CA THR A 368 -30.51 -13.99 5.78
C THR A 368 -31.69 -14.87 5.37
N PRO A 369 -31.52 -16.20 5.30
CA PRO A 369 -30.29 -16.94 5.57
C PRO A 369 -29.25 -16.80 4.44
N VAL A 370 -27.96 -16.88 4.79
CA VAL A 370 -26.83 -16.90 3.83
C VAL A 370 -26.53 -18.34 3.35
N SER A 371 -27.12 -19.34 4.01
CA SER A 371 -27.08 -20.75 3.61
C SER A 371 -28.02 -21.02 2.43
N THR A 372 -28.11 -22.27 1.98
CA THR A 372 -29.10 -22.71 0.98
C THR A 372 -30.50 -22.23 1.36
N ILE A 373 -31.13 -21.50 0.45
CA ILE A 373 -32.52 -21.02 0.51
C ILE A 373 -33.32 -21.94 -0.41
N TYR A 374 -34.42 -22.50 0.08
CA TYR A 374 -35.34 -23.27 -0.73
C TYR A 374 -36.59 -22.47 -1.08
N GLN A 375 -37.35 -22.97 -2.06
CA GLN A 375 -38.68 -22.45 -2.36
C GLN A 375 -39.53 -22.31 -1.09
N MET A 376 -40.27 -21.21 -0.99
CA MET A 376 -41.13 -20.85 0.13
C MET A 376 -40.40 -20.49 1.43
N ASP A 377 -39.07 -20.46 1.46
CA ASP A 377 -38.33 -19.90 2.59
C ASP A 377 -38.47 -18.37 2.64
N THR A 378 -38.53 -17.82 3.85
CA THR A 378 -38.51 -16.37 4.08
C THR A 378 -37.07 -15.87 4.06
N VAL A 379 -36.77 -14.95 3.13
CA VAL A 379 -35.50 -14.23 3.07
C VAL A 379 -35.68 -12.85 3.70
N TRP A 380 -34.91 -12.56 4.74
CA TRP A 380 -34.93 -11.28 5.47
C TRP A 380 -33.79 -10.39 4.97
N PHE A 381 -34.10 -9.16 4.61
CA PHE A 381 -33.13 -8.17 4.14
C PHE A 381 -32.88 -7.13 5.23
N THR A 382 -31.61 -6.79 5.45
CA THR A 382 -31.18 -5.75 6.39
C THR A 382 -30.47 -4.65 5.62
N ASN A 383 -31.07 -3.46 5.61
CA ASN A 383 -30.46 -2.27 5.03
C ASN A 383 -29.31 -1.77 5.92
N SER A 384 -28.13 -1.65 5.33
CA SER A 384 -26.91 -1.11 5.94
C SER A 384 -26.39 0.11 5.19
N SER A 385 -27.27 0.81 4.47
CA SER A 385 -26.97 2.05 3.75
C SER A 385 -26.61 3.18 4.71
N SER A 386 -26.01 4.24 4.17
CA SER A 386 -25.73 5.47 4.91
C SER A 386 -26.20 6.71 4.15
N HIS A 387 -26.57 7.74 4.92
CA HIS A 387 -27.07 9.04 4.43
C HIS A 387 -28.36 8.96 3.60
N GLU A 388 -29.09 7.85 3.65
CA GLU A 388 -30.37 7.68 2.99
C GLU A 388 -31.54 8.25 3.82
N THR A 389 -32.59 8.69 3.12
CA THR A 389 -33.86 9.11 3.74
C THR A 389 -35.01 8.21 3.30
N ILE A 390 -34.89 7.58 2.13
CA ILE A 390 -35.89 6.73 1.51
C ILE A 390 -35.18 5.48 0.99
N ASP A 391 -35.83 4.34 1.20
CA ASP A 391 -35.42 3.03 0.71
C ASP A 391 -36.40 2.52 -0.33
N SER A 392 -35.88 1.94 -1.42
CA SER A 392 -36.69 1.23 -2.41
C SER A 392 -36.04 -0.10 -2.76
N TRP A 393 -36.75 -1.18 -2.46
CA TRP A 393 -36.35 -2.54 -2.75
C TRP A 393 -37.03 -3.06 -4.00
N LEU A 394 -36.29 -3.83 -4.79
CA LEU A 394 -36.78 -4.68 -5.87
C LEU A 394 -36.19 -6.07 -5.66
N PHE A 395 -37.01 -7.09 -5.41
CA PHE A 395 -36.55 -8.43 -5.10
C PHE A 395 -36.16 -9.24 -6.35
N GLY A 396 -36.51 -8.75 -7.54
CA GLY A 396 -36.18 -9.39 -8.81
C GLY A 396 -37.06 -10.60 -9.11
N ASP A 397 -38.20 -10.72 -8.43
CA ASP A 397 -39.23 -11.74 -8.56
C ASP A 397 -40.53 -11.14 -9.13
N PRO A 398 -40.57 -10.84 -10.45
CA PRO A 398 -41.74 -10.22 -11.06
C PRO A 398 -43.00 -11.11 -10.98
N THR A 399 -42.85 -12.42 -10.73
CA THR A 399 -43.99 -13.33 -10.57
C THR A 399 -44.74 -13.11 -9.27
N SER A 400 -44.12 -12.47 -8.28
CA SER A 400 -44.73 -12.07 -7.01
C SER A 400 -45.61 -10.80 -7.10
N GLY A 401 -45.60 -10.11 -8.25
CA GLY A 401 -46.45 -8.95 -8.51
C GLY A 401 -46.14 -7.76 -7.60
N VAL A 402 -47.13 -7.25 -6.87
CA VAL A 402 -46.97 -6.10 -5.96
C VAL A 402 -45.98 -6.35 -4.82
N ASN A 403 -45.69 -7.62 -4.52
CA ASN A 403 -44.73 -8.01 -3.48
C ASN A 403 -43.28 -8.00 -3.97
N ASP A 404 -43.01 -7.74 -5.26
CA ASP A 404 -41.65 -7.65 -5.80
C ASP A 404 -40.93 -6.37 -5.35
N VAL A 405 -41.64 -5.43 -4.74
CA VAL A 405 -41.09 -4.17 -4.26
C VAL A 405 -41.42 -3.90 -2.80
N SER A 406 -40.55 -3.16 -2.11
CA SER A 406 -40.81 -2.71 -0.74
C SER A 406 -40.19 -1.34 -0.46
N ALA A 407 -40.83 -0.56 0.42
CA ALA A 407 -40.31 0.69 0.96
C ALA A 407 -39.94 0.58 2.45
N MET A 408 -39.98 -0.63 3.02
CA MET A 408 -39.57 -0.85 4.42
C MET A 408 -38.05 -0.83 4.52
N LYS A 409 -37.52 -0.31 5.64
CA LYS A 409 -36.06 -0.30 5.88
C LYS A 409 -35.45 -1.70 5.89
N ASN A 410 -36.10 -2.66 6.57
CA ASN A 410 -35.64 -4.05 6.63
C ASN A 410 -36.80 -5.00 6.25
N PRO A 411 -37.04 -5.22 4.94
CA PRO A 411 -38.15 -6.06 4.50
C PRO A 411 -37.79 -7.55 4.54
N TYR A 412 -38.78 -8.39 4.26
CA TYR A 412 -38.55 -9.79 3.89
C TYR A 412 -39.26 -10.08 2.57
N HIS A 413 -38.82 -11.12 1.86
CA HIS A 413 -39.47 -11.65 0.67
C HIS A 413 -39.53 -13.18 0.71
N ILE A 414 -40.56 -13.76 0.10
CA ILE A 414 -40.73 -15.21 -0.02
C ILE A 414 -40.73 -15.57 -1.49
N TYR A 415 -39.74 -16.35 -1.92
CA TYR A 415 -39.63 -16.79 -3.32
C TYR A 415 -40.40 -18.08 -3.54
N ALA A 416 -41.49 -18.01 -4.30
CA ALA A 416 -42.35 -19.16 -4.56
C ALA A 416 -41.70 -20.21 -5.47
N ASN A 417 -40.85 -19.77 -6.40
CA ASN A 417 -40.22 -20.62 -7.40
C ASN A 417 -38.70 -20.67 -7.19
N ALA A 418 -38.10 -21.78 -7.60
CA ALA A 418 -36.64 -21.91 -7.60
C ALA A 418 -36.09 -21.05 -8.74
N GLY A 419 -34.94 -20.44 -8.52
CA GLY A 419 -34.36 -19.52 -9.48
C GLY A 419 -33.24 -18.68 -8.87
N THR A 420 -32.72 -17.79 -9.71
CA THR A 420 -31.72 -16.81 -9.34
C THR A 420 -32.34 -15.43 -9.45
N TYR A 421 -32.43 -14.74 -8.33
CA TYR A 421 -33.09 -13.44 -8.21
C TYR A 421 -32.05 -12.35 -7.94
N THR A 422 -32.09 -11.26 -8.70
CA THR A 422 -31.21 -10.10 -8.49
C THR A 422 -31.95 -9.09 -7.64
N VAL A 423 -31.62 -9.06 -6.35
CA VAL A 423 -32.21 -8.12 -5.39
C VAL A 423 -31.47 -6.80 -5.51
N THR A 424 -32.24 -5.71 -5.56
CA THR A 424 -31.76 -4.34 -5.68
C THR A 424 -32.30 -3.50 -4.53
N LEU A 425 -31.42 -2.77 -3.85
CA LEU A 425 -31.77 -1.70 -2.93
C LEU A 425 -31.33 -0.36 -3.53
N ILE A 426 -32.25 0.58 -3.63
CA ILE A 426 -32.00 1.96 -4.03
C ILE A 426 -32.15 2.84 -2.79
N ALA A 427 -31.03 3.43 -2.35
CA ALA A 427 -30.98 4.39 -1.25
C ALA A 427 -31.07 5.81 -1.82
N ILE A 428 -31.98 6.64 -1.32
CA ILE A 428 -32.28 7.96 -1.90
C ILE A 428 -32.22 9.05 -0.84
N ASN A 429 -31.64 10.20 -1.20
CA ASN A 429 -31.74 11.45 -0.45
C ASN A 429 -31.81 12.67 -1.39
N THR A 430 -31.72 13.87 -0.83
CA THR A 430 -31.78 15.14 -1.59
C THR A 430 -30.61 15.35 -2.56
N MET A 431 -29.48 14.67 -2.36
CA MET A 431 -28.28 14.72 -3.20
C MET A 431 -28.32 13.73 -4.36
N GLY A 432 -29.24 12.76 -4.34
CA GLY A 432 -29.39 11.77 -5.40
C GLY A 432 -29.78 10.39 -4.89
N ASN A 433 -29.36 9.35 -5.62
CA ASN A 433 -29.57 7.96 -5.24
C ASN A 433 -28.31 7.13 -5.48
N ASP A 434 -28.17 6.07 -4.72
CA ASP A 434 -27.17 5.01 -4.91
C ASP A 434 -27.87 3.65 -4.89
N THR A 435 -27.26 2.65 -5.54
CA THR A 435 -27.89 1.35 -5.76
C THR A 435 -26.96 0.21 -5.38
N ALA A 436 -27.43 -0.67 -4.50
CA ALA A 436 -26.77 -1.93 -4.16
C ALA A 436 -27.51 -3.11 -4.77
N THR A 437 -26.79 -4.13 -5.24
CA THR A 437 -27.39 -5.36 -5.77
C THR A 437 -26.75 -6.59 -5.15
N SER A 438 -27.54 -7.67 -5.01
CA SER A 438 -27.04 -8.98 -4.59
C SER A 438 -27.86 -10.11 -5.22
N ILE A 439 -27.24 -11.26 -5.42
CA ILE A 439 -27.87 -12.42 -6.04
C ILE A 439 -28.36 -13.36 -4.94
N VAL A 440 -29.66 -13.65 -4.95
CA VAL A 440 -30.29 -14.68 -4.11
C VAL A 440 -30.58 -15.91 -4.96
N ILE A 441 -30.01 -17.05 -4.58
CA ILE A 441 -30.25 -18.34 -5.25
C ILE A 441 -31.23 -19.14 -4.40
N VAL A 442 -32.34 -19.54 -5.02
CA VAL A 442 -33.42 -20.31 -4.40
C VAL A 442 -33.47 -21.67 -5.07
N ASP A 443 -33.20 -22.72 -4.29
CA ASP A 443 -33.20 -24.09 -4.77
C ASP A 443 -34.61 -24.72 -4.68
N THR A 444 -34.84 -25.73 -5.52
CA THR A 444 -36.08 -26.51 -5.45
C THR A 444 -36.14 -27.26 -4.13
N LEU A 445 -37.30 -27.24 -3.45
CA LEU A 445 -37.52 -28.07 -2.29
C LEU A 445 -37.48 -29.55 -2.72
N LEU A 446 -36.39 -30.25 -2.41
CA LEU A 446 -36.31 -31.69 -2.62
C LEU A 446 -37.20 -32.37 -1.58
N THR A 447 -38.37 -32.86 -2.00
CA THR A 447 -39.14 -33.79 -1.17
C THR A 447 -38.32 -35.07 -1.01
N MET A 448 -37.78 -35.30 0.20
CA MET A 448 -37.24 -36.61 0.54
C MET A 448 -38.38 -37.62 0.47
N GLY A 449 -38.31 -38.54 -0.50
CA GLY A 449 -39.17 -39.72 -0.50
C GLY A 449 -38.97 -40.53 0.79
N ILE A 450 -40.05 -41.17 1.27
CA ILE A 450 -40.04 -42.06 2.43
C ILE A 450 -38.86 -43.03 2.34
N GLN A 451 -37.91 -42.92 3.27
CA GLN A 451 -36.83 -43.88 3.41
C GLN A 451 -37.43 -45.22 3.85
N ASN A 452 -37.43 -46.23 2.98
CA ASN A 452 -37.67 -47.61 3.37
C ASN A 452 -36.53 -48.05 4.30
N VAL A 453 -36.77 -48.02 5.61
CA VAL A 453 -35.82 -48.55 6.60
C VAL A 453 -35.72 -50.07 6.38
N LYS A 454 -34.60 -50.53 5.81
CA LYS A 454 -34.19 -51.94 5.90
C LYS A 454 -33.87 -52.24 7.36
N ASN A 455 -34.86 -52.67 8.13
CA ASN A 455 -34.64 -53.20 9.48
C ASN A 455 -34.88 -54.71 9.44
N GLU A 456 -33.82 -55.52 9.35
CA GLU A 456 -33.90 -57.00 9.20
C GLU A 456 -34.28 -57.73 10.50
N GLN A 457 -35.11 -57.11 11.35
CA GLN A 457 -35.47 -57.67 12.65
C GLN A 457 -36.53 -58.77 12.61
N VAL A 458 -37.12 -59.09 11.44
CA VAL A 458 -38.16 -60.14 11.32
C VAL A 458 -37.77 -61.16 10.26
N GLN A 459 -37.83 -62.45 10.57
CA GLN A 459 -37.54 -63.57 9.69
C GLN A 459 -38.81 -64.39 9.43
N ILE A 460 -38.95 -64.89 8.21
CA ILE A 460 -40.05 -65.77 7.80
C ILE A 460 -39.47 -67.06 7.21
N PHE A 461 -39.83 -68.20 7.77
CA PHE A 461 -39.28 -69.51 7.38
C PHE A 461 -40.29 -70.64 7.61
N PRO A 462 -40.19 -71.78 6.90
CA PRO A 462 -39.35 -71.97 5.72
C PRO A 462 -39.86 -71.13 4.54
N ASN A 463 -38.95 -70.61 3.73
CA ASN A 463 -39.26 -69.88 2.51
C ASN A 463 -38.21 -70.24 1.42
N PRO A 464 -38.55 -71.06 0.39
CA PRO A 464 -39.89 -71.57 0.08
C PRO A 464 -40.47 -72.52 1.14
N GLY A 465 -41.80 -72.56 1.30
CA GLY A 465 -42.50 -73.34 2.32
C GLY A 465 -43.65 -74.19 1.77
N ASP A 466 -43.99 -75.26 2.47
CA ASP A 466 -44.96 -76.29 2.05
C ASP A 466 -46.40 -76.00 2.53
N GLY A 467 -46.72 -74.72 2.76
CA GLY A 467 -48.02 -74.27 3.27
C GLY A 467 -47.97 -73.75 4.71
N ILE A 468 -47.12 -74.28 5.59
CA ILE A 468 -46.96 -73.74 6.95
C ILE A 468 -45.71 -72.86 7.01
N ILE A 469 -45.87 -71.62 7.49
CA ILE A 469 -44.78 -70.67 7.70
C ILE A 469 -44.75 -70.16 9.13
N PHE A 470 -43.55 -69.80 9.58
CA PHE A 470 -43.25 -69.24 10.89
C PHE A 470 -42.70 -67.83 10.72
N ILE A 471 -43.24 -66.88 11.48
CA ILE A 471 -42.75 -65.51 11.57
C ILE A 471 -42.14 -65.30 12.95
N ARG A 472 -40.85 -64.97 12.98
CA ARG A 472 -40.07 -64.71 14.20
C ARG A 472 -39.41 -63.35 14.07
N GLY A 473 -39.34 -62.56 15.15
CA GLY A 473 -38.65 -61.28 15.09
C GLY A 473 -37.87 -60.97 16.36
N ASN A 474 -36.84 -60.15 16.27
CA ASN A 474 -36.17 -59.54 17.41
C ASN A 474 -36.76 -58.14 17.63
N THR A 475 -38.03 -58.09 18.02
CA THR A 475 -38.78 -56.87 18.32
C THR A 475 -39.46 -56.99 19.69
N ASN A 476 -39.60 -55.86 20.39
CA ASN A 476 -40.32 -55.76 21.66
C ASN A 476 -41.72 -55.15 21.49
N GLU A 477 -42.11 -54.81 20.26
CA GLU A 477 -43.38 -54.20 19.91
C GLU A 477 -44.33 -55.20 19.25
N ASN A 478 -45.63 -54.99 19.47
CA ASN A 478 -46.66 -55.70 18.72
C ASN A 478 -46.70 -55.21 17.27
N MET A 479 -47.06 -56.10 16.35
CA MET A 479 -47.13 -55.81 14.92
C MET A 479 -48.46 -56.20 14.31
N ASP A 480 -48.92 -55.38 13.39
CA ASP A 480 -49.97 -55.72 12.42
C ASP A 480 -49.35 -56.53 11.28
N ILE A 481 -49.91 -57.72 11.02
CA ILE A 481 -49.43 -58.64 9.99
C ILE A 481 -50.54 -58.87 8.97
N GLU A 482 -50.24 -58.54 7.71
CA GLU A 482 -51.14 -58.75 6.59
C GLU A 482 -50.45 -59.60 5.52
N ILE A 483 -51.11 -60.67 5.07
CA ILE A 483 -50.62 -61.51 3.97
C ILE A 483 -51.53 -61.31 2.77
N THR A 484 -50.92 -61.02 1.63
CA THR A 484 -51.62 -60.77 0.36
C THR A 484 -51.10 -61.71 -0.72
N GLY A 485 -52.00 -62.14 -1.60
CA GLY A 485 -51.64 -62.85 -2.83
C GLY A 485 -51.05 -61.92 -3.87
N MET A 486 -50.48 -62.48 -4.95
CA MET A 486 -49.92 -61.71 -6.07
C MET A 486 -50.92 -60.77 -6.77
N ASN A 487 -52.22 -61.07 -6.66
CA ASN A 487 -53.32 -60.26 -7.17
C ASN A 487 -53.80 -59.17 -6.20
N GLY A 488 -53.15 -58.99 -5.06
CA GLY A 488 -53.49 -57.98 -4.05
C GLY A 488 -54.62 -58.38 -3.10
N ASN A 489 -55.20 -59.58 -3.24
CA ASN A 489 -56.24 -60.06 -2.34
C ASN A 489 -55.64 -60.32 -0.95
N LYS A 490 -56.29 -59.79 0.10
CA LYS A 490 -55.94 -60.06 1.49
C LYS A 490 -56.35 -61.47 1.87
N ILE A 491 -55.41 -62.23 2.40
CA ILE A 491 -55.58 -63.63 2.80
C ILE A 491 -55.70 -63.72 4.32
N ILE A 492 -54.74 -63.11 5.01
CA ILE A 492 -54.73 -63.03 6.47
C ILE A 492 -54.48 -61.59 6.87
N SER A 493 -55.18 -61.14 7.91
CA SER A 493 -54.92 -59.88 8.59
C SER A 493 -55.03 -60.14 10.09
N ARG A 494 -53.93 -59.95 10.81
CA ARG A 494 -53.89 -60.00 12.28
C ARG A 494 -53.35 -58.66 12.79
N LYS A 495 -53.96 -58.15 13.85
CA LYS A 495 -53.53 -56.91 14.50
C LYS A 495 -52.90 -57.21 15.85
N ASP A 496 -52.01 -56.33 16.28
CA ASP A 496 -51.39 -56.36 17.61
C ASP A 496 -50.74 -57.72 17.95
N VAL A 497 -50.07 -58.35 16.98
CA VAL A 497 -49.41 -59.63 17.18
C VAL A 497 -48.04 -59.44 17.80
N LYS A 498 -47.81 -60.06 18.95
CA LYS A 498 -46.49 -60.13 19.55
C LYS A 498 -45.67 -61.22 18.89
N ILE A 499 -44.50 -60.86 18.36
CA ILE A 499 -43.48 -61.81 17.93
C ILE A 499 -42.14 -61.43 18.55
N SER A 500 -41.39 -62.43 19.00
CA SER A 500 -40.08 -62.23 19.61
C SER A 500 -39.13 -63.35 19.23
N THR A 501 -37.92 -63.34 19.82
CA THR A 501 -36.99 -64.45 19.65
C THR A 501 -37.51 -65.74 20.28
N THR A 502 -38.49 -65.67 21.20
CA THR A 502 -39.09 -66.83 21.88
C THR A 502 -40.55 -67.08 21.47
N GLU A 503 -41.30 -66.04 21.10
CA GLU A 503 -42.69 -66.13 20.64
C GLU A 503 -42.73 -66.11 19.11
N VAL A 504 -42.93 -67.29 18.50
CA VAL A 504 -42.99 -67.47 17.04
C VAL A 504 -44.43 -67.58 16.59
N LEU A 505 -44.84 -66.73 15.64
CA LEU A 505 -46.15 -66.82 15.03
C LEU A 505 -46.16 -67.93 13.98
N THR A 506 -47.07 -68.89 14.12
CA THR A 506 -47.33 -69.91 13.09
C THR A 506 -48.52 -69.49 12.24
N ILE A 507 -48.38 -69.57 10.92
CA ILE A 507 -49.43 -69.30 9.95
C ILE A 507 -49.54 -70.50 9.02
N ASP A 508 -50.76 -71.01 8.90
CA ASP A 508 -51.11 -72.10 7.99
C ASP A 508 -51.75 -71.54 6.72
N LEU A 509 -51.09 -71.77 5.59
CA LEU A 509 -51.50 -71.43 4.23
C LEU A 509 -51.63 -72.70 3.36
N SER A 510 -51.68 -73.90 3.94
CA SER A 510 -51.75 -75.18 3.21
C SER A 510 -53.00 -75.34 2.32
N THR A 511 -54.02 -74.51 2.54
CA THR A 511 -55.25 -74.48 1.74
C THR A 511 -55.18 -73.51 0.55
N TYR A 512 -54.09 -72.75 0.41
CA TYR A 512 -53.90 -71.76 -0.65
C TYR A 512 -52.94 -72.28 -1.73
N PRO A 513 -53.18 -71.98 -3.03
CA PRO A 513 -52.36 -72.51 -4.12
C PRO A 513 -50.87 -72.18 -3.99
N ALA A 514 -50.01 -73.04 -4.54
CA ALA A 514 -48.59 -72.73 -4.74
C ALA A 514 -48.43 -71.41 -5.51
N GLY A 515 -47.51 -70.54 -5.05
CA GLY A 515 -47.38 -69.20 -5.60
C GLY A 515 -46.61 -68.23 -4.73
N ILE A 516 -46.53 -66.98 -5.20
CA ILE A 516 -45.87 -65.87 -4.49
C ILE A 516 -46.89 -65.10 -3.66
N TYR A 517 -46.53 -64.85 -2.40
CA TYR A 517 -47.30 -64.05 -1.47
C TYR A 517 -46.43 -62.96 -0.85
N TYR A 518 -47.06 -61.87 -0.42
CA TYR A 518 -46.39 -60.77 0.28
C TYR A 518 -46.93 -60.65 1.71
N VAL A 519 -46.00 -60.69 2.67
CA VAL A 519 -46.27 -60.44 4.08
C VAL A 519 -45.88 -59.01 4.38
N GLN A 520 -46.86 -58.19 4.74
CA GLN A 520 -46.68 -56.84 5.24
C GLN A 520 -46.72 -56.86 6.77
N LEU A 521 -45.71 -56.28 7.39
CA LEU A 521 -45.54 -56.15 8.84
C LEU A 521 -45.56 -54.65 9.15
N LYS A 522 -46.39 -54.21 10.08
CA LYS A 522 -46.52 -52.80 10.44
C LYS A 522 -46.48 -52.63 11.96
N ASN A 523 -45.67 -51.68 12.42
CA ASN A 523 -45.68 -51.18 13.80
C ASN A 523 -45.63 -49.64 13.80
N GLU A 524 -45.48 -49.04 14.98
CA GLU A 524 -45.32 -47.58 15.11
C GLU A 524 -44.06 -47.07 14.40
N SER A 525 -43.02 -47.90 14.32
CA SER A 525 -41.74 -47.57 13.68
C SER A 525 -41.76 -47.65 12.14
N GLY A 526 -42.76 -48.28 11.51
CA GLY A 526 -42.89 -48.31 10.06
C GLY A 526 -43.54 -49.55 9.46
N ILE A 527 -43.42 -49.70 8.13
CA ILE A 527 -43.97 -50.83 7.37
C ILE A 527 -42.83 -51.60 6.69
N GLN A 528 -42.81 -52.92 6.85
CA GLN A 528 -41.93 -53.83 6.12
C GLN A 528 -42.75 -54.77 5.24
N ARG A 529 -42.21 -55.13 4.07
CA ARG A 529 -42.80 -56.15 3.19
C ARG A 529 -41.79 -57.24 2.88
N LYS A 530 -42.20 -58.50 3.04
CA LYS A 530 -41.40 -59.68 2.71
C LYS A 530 -42.14 -60.59 1.74
N LYS A 531 -41.41 -61.08 0.74
CA LYS A 531 -41.91 -62.07 -0.21
C LYS A 531 -41.76 -63.47 0.37
N ILE A 532 -42.80 -64.29 0.27
CA ILE A 532 -42.76 -65.72 0.54
C ILE A 532 -43.21 -66.52 -0.68
N ILE A 533 -42.75 -67.76 -0.80
CA ILE A 533 -43.06 -68.68 -1.89
C ILE A 533 -43.62 -69.97 -1.28
N LEU A 534 -44.80 -70.40 -1.74
CA LEU A 534 -45.38 -71.70 -1.40
C LEU A 534 -45.17 -72.69 -2.54
N THR A 535 -44.73 -73.91 -2.24
CA THR A 535 -44.28 -74.91 -3.24
C THR A 535 -44.95 -76.29 -3.14
N HIS A 536 -45.95 -76.46 -2.28
CA HIS A 536 -46.66 -77.73 -2.06
C HIS A 536 -47.55 -78.15 -3.23
#